data_AF-A0AAN7LG30-F1
#
_entry.id   AF-A0AAN7LG30-F1
#
_cell.length_a   1.000
_cell.length_b   1.000
_cell.length_c   1.000
_cell.angle_alpha   90.00
_cell.angle_beta   90.00
_cell.angle_gamma   90.00
#
_symmetry.space_group_name_H-M   'P 1'
#
loop_
_entity.id
_entity.type
_entity.pdbx_description
1 polymer ?
#
loop_
_entity_poly.entity_id
_entity_poly.type
_entity_poly.pdbx_seq_one_letter_code
_entity_poly.pdbx_strand_id
1 'polypeptide(L)'
;MMEPSLRYFLEAIHSSSTQAVLYVVGGASQAIGWLLSVPGASNTVLEALVPYSRMSLIQLFGKVPSQFCSRQTAEEMALLAYNRALKLSNLDSPVVGVGFSGTLVSAQPKRGDHRFYVATRTSNQLWVSTVTLTKGLRNREQEDEVSSQVLLKAIANACKVPLPFGSKLSESDVYEESEERFSETEELEQLIQGKICYKLYPFSKGTSEVDRKIILSGSFNPLHDGHLKLLEVATSIFGNGYPCFEISAVNADKPPLSVEQIRDRVDQFRKVGKTVIVSNHPYFYKKAELFPGSAFVIGADTVARLINVSISVFSPHGLAESINTSKSSFFIVFSILLAQVL
;
A
#
# COMPACT_ATOMS: atom_id res chain seq x y z
N MET A 1 -18.29 -4.66 -27.42
CA MET A 1 -18.96 -5.58 -26.49
C MET A 1 -17.87 -6.46 -25.88
N MET A 2 -17.81 -6.62 -24.56
CA MET A 2 -16.73 -7.38 -23.90
C MET A 2 -16.93 -8.89 -24.13
N GLU A 3 -15.84 -9.61 -24.46
CA GLU A 3 -15.83 -11.07 -24.56
C GLU A 3 -16.35 -11.72 -23.27
N PRO A 4 -17.26 -12.72 -23.34
CA PRO A 4 -17.81 -13.37 -22.14
C PRO A 4 -16.75 -13.98 -21.21
N SER A 5 -15.69 -14.54 -21.79
CA SER A 5 -14.55 -15.13 -21.06
C SER A 5 -13.78 -14.08 -20.26
N LEU A 6 -13.55 -12.90 -20.85
CA LEU A 6 -12.91 -11.76 -20.19
C LEU A 6 -13.78 -11.25 -19.04
N ARG A 7 -15.10 -11.16 -19.25
CA ARG A 7 -16.03 -10.74 -18.20
C ARG A 7 -15.99 -11.67 -16.99
N TYR A 8 -16.12 -12.98 -17.20
CA TYR A 8 -16.06 -13.97 -16.12
C TYR A 8 -14.74 -13.88 -15.33
N PHE A 9 -13.63 -13.65 -16.03
CA PHE A 9 -12.33 -13.49 -15.38
C PHE A 9 -12.24 -12.23 -14.52
N LEU A 10 -12.77 -11.11 -14.97
CA LEU A 10 -12.82 -9.88 -14.19
C LEU A 10 -13.74 -10.04 -12.97
N GLU A 11 -14.89 -10.70 -13.13
CA GLU A 11 -15.78 -11.05 -12.01
C GLU A 11 -15.06 -11.93 -10.97
N ALA A 12 -14.21 -12.86 -11.41
CA ALA A 12 -13.39 -13.68 -10.51
C ALA A 12 -12.31 -12.85 -9.77
N ILE A 13 -11.67 -11.88 -10.44
CA ILE A 13 -10.76 -10.92 -9.79
C ILE A 13 -11.52 -10.12 -8.72
N HIS A 14 -12.72 -9.61 -9.03
CA HIS A 14 -13.57 -8.83 -8.11
C HIS A 14 -14.18 -9.63 -6.97
N SER A 15 -14.21 -10.95 -7.10
CA SER A 15 -14.65 -11.87 -6.03
C SER A 15 -13.52 -12.21 -5.06
N SER A 16 -12.26 -11.88 -5.39
CA SER A 16 -11.14 -12.04 -4.47
C SER A 16 -11.14 -10.93 -3.40
N SER A 17 -10.53 -11.21 -2.24
CA SER A 17 -10.37 -10.21 -1.17
C SER A 17 -9.23 -9.21 -1.45
N THR A 18 -8.49 -9.38 -2.54
CA THR A 18 -7.30 -8.58 -2.82
C THR A 18 -7.67 -7.23 -3.40
N GLN A 19 -7.11 -6.18 -2.83
CA GLN A 19 -7.26 -4.81 -3.29
C GLN A 19 -6.00 -4.34 -4.03
N ALA A 20 -6.16 -3.50 -5.05
CA ALA A 20 -5.11 -3.15 -5.99
C ALA A 20 -5.07 -1.64 -6.26
N VAL A 21 -3.85 -1.12 -6.38
CA VAL A 21 -3.57 0.20 -6.99
C VAL A 21 -2.79 -0.03 -8.27
N LEU A 22 -3.20 0.62 -9.36
CA LEU A 22 -2.63 0.43 -10.69
C LEU A 22 -1.98 1.70 -11.22
N TYR A 23 -0.67 1.66 -11.48
CA TYR A 23 0.07 2.72 -12.15
C TYR A 23 0.50 2.26 -13.54
N VAL A 24 -0.01 2.92 -14.58
CA VAL A 24 0.12 2.44 -15.96
C VAL A 24 0.62 3.55 -16.89
N VAL A 25 1.70 3.29 -17.64
CA VAL A 25 2.23 4.23 -18.65
C VAL A 25 2.64 3.52 -19.95
N GLY A 26 2.29 4.13 -21.08
CA GLY A 26 2.77 3.72 -22.40
C GLY A 26 2.08 2.49 -23.02
N GLY A 27 1.06 1.93 -22.36
CA GLY A 27 0.24 0.82 -22.84
C GLY A 27 -0.75 0.35 -21.78
N ALA A 28 -1.40 -0.80 -22.00
CA ALA A 28 -2.35 -1.45 -21.09
C ALA A 28 -3.51 -0.57 -20.59
N SER A 29 -3.91 0.47 -21.32
CA SER A 29 -4.95 1.38 -20.84
C SER A 29 -6.35 0.76 -20.88
N GLN A 30 -6.60 -0.16 -21.82
CA GLN A 30 -7.87 -0.88 -21.89
C GLN A 30 -8.16 -1.72 -20.64
N ALA A 31 -7.14 -2.28 -19.98
CA ALA A 31 -7.31 -3.05 -18.74
C ALA A 31 -8.03 -2.25 -17.64
N ILE A 32 -7.71 -0.95 -17.50
CA ILE A 32 -8.37 -0.07 -16.53
C ILE A 32 -9.87 0.05 -16.87
N GLY A 33 -10.18 0.31 -18.14
CA GLY A 33 -11.56 0.40 -18.62
C GLY A 33 -12.33 -0.90 -18.40
N TRP A 34 -11.72 -2.05 -18.69
CA TRP A 34 -12.35 -3.36 -18.50
C TRP A 34 -12.62 -3.68 -17.04
N LEU A 35 -11.63 -3.49 -16.15
CA LEU A 35 -11.80 -3.67 -14.70
C LEU A 35 -12.96 -2.81 -14.16
N LEU A 36 -12.99 -1.52 -14.52
CA LEU A 36 -14.01 -0.60 -14.00
C LEU A 36 -15.40 -0.77 -14.64
N SER A 37 -15.50 -1.53 -15.73
CA SER A 37 -16.78 -1.78 -16.41
C SER A 37 -17.54 -2.99 -15.86
N VAL A 38 -16.94 -3.77 -14.95
CA VAL A 38 -17.55 -4.98 -14.38
C VAL A 38 -18.03 -4.69 -12.95
N PRO A 39 -19.27 -5.07 -12.57
CA PRO A 39 -19.75 -4.92 -11.20
C PRO A 39 -18.81 -5.59 -10.18
N GLY A 40 -18.62 -4.96 -9.03
CA GLY A 40 -17.67 -5.40 -8.01
C GLY A 40 -16.28 -4.76 -8.12
N ALA A 41 -16.02 -3.91 -9.13
CA ALA A 41 -14.74 -3.22 -9.31
C ALA A 41 -14.23 -2.49 -8.05
N SER A 42 -15.13 -1.90 -7.24
CA SER A 42 -14.79 -1.22 -5.99
C SER A 42 -14.20 -2.13 -4.92
N ASN A 43 -14.42 -3.45 -5.00
CA ASN A 43 -13.84 -4.43 -4.08
C ASN A 43 -12.36 -4.66 -4.37
N THR A 44 -11.93 -4.43 -5.61
CA THR A 44 -10.55 -4.65 -6.04
C THR A 44 -9.81 -3.34 -6.27
N VAL A 45 -10.32 -2.45 -7.13
CA VAL A 45 -9.57 -1.29 -7.62
C VAL A 45 -9.72 -0.13 -6.64
N LEU A 46 -8.66 0.13 -5.87
CA LEU A 46 -8.60 1.27 -4.95
C LEU A 46 -8.27 2.58 -5.68
N GLU A 47 -7.33 2.51 -6.63
CA GLU A 47 -6.89 3.66 -7.41
C GLU A 47 -6.26 3.20 -8.72
N ALA A 48 -6.49 3.95 -9.79
CA ALA A 48 -5.77 3.80 -11.05
C ALA A 48 -5.20 5.15 -11.48
N LEU A 49 -3.89 5.21 -11.71
CA LEU A 49 -3.17 6.42 -12.14
C LEU A 49 -2.47 6.16 -13.46
N VAL A 50 -2.58 7.12 -14.39
CA VAL A 50 -1.90 7.08 -15.69
C VAL A 50 -0.91 8.24 -15.77
N PRO A 51 0.32 8.12 -15.22
CA PRO A 51 1.31 9.20 -15.21
C PRO A 51 1.97 9.34 -16.60
N TYR A 52 1.19 9.70 -17.61
CA TYR A 52 1.54 9.51 -19.02
C TYR A 52 2.69 10.41 -19.49
N SER A 53 2.72 11.67 -19.04
CA SER A 53 3.79 12.59 -19.40
C SER A 53 5.05 12.31 -18.59
N ARG A 54 6.22 12.59 -19.16
CA ARG A 54 7.50 12.47 -18.44
C ARG A 54 7.48 13.24 -17.12
N MET A 55 6.88 14.44 -17.11
CA MET A 55 6.80 15.26 -15.91
C MET A 55 5.89 14.64 -14.84
N SER A 56 4.78 14.01 -15.24
CA SER A 56 3.90 13.30 -14.31
C SER A 56 4.61 12.12 -13.66
N LEU A 57 5.40 11.35 -14.44
CA LEU A 57 6.21 10.26 -13.89
C LEU A 57 7.32 10.76 -12.95
N ILE A 58 7.98 11.88 -13.30
CA ILE A 58 8.99 12.52 -12.42
C ILE A 58 8.36 12.95 -11.10
N GLN A 59 7.17 13.57 -11.14
CA GLN A 59 6.45 13.98 -9.93
C GLN A 59 6.03 12.77 -9.08
N LEU A 60 5.60 11.68 -9.72
CA LEU A 60 5.27 10.45 -9.02
C LEU A 60 6.49 9.83 -8.30
N PHE A 61 7.65 9.81 -8.97
CA PHE A 61 8.88 9.24 -8.41
C PHE A 61 9.62 10.19 -7.46
N GLY A 62 9.36 11.49 -7.52
CA GLY A 62 10.14 12.52 -6.84
C GLY A 62 11.57 12.69 -7.38
N LYS A 63 11.89 12.05 -8.51
CA LYS A 63 13.20 12.08 -9.17
C LYS A 63 13.07 11.79 -10.67
N VAL A 64 14.12 12.11 -11.42
CA VAL A 64 14.21 11.72 -12.83
C VAL A 64 14.68 10.27 -12.94
N PRO A 65 13.89 9.35 -13.53
CA PRO A 65 14.36 7.98 -13.73
C PRO A 65 15.43 7.91 -14.81
N SER A 66 16.32 6.92 -14.71
CA SER A 66 17.36 6.65 -15.73
C SER A 66 16.74 6.38 -17.11
N GLN A 67 15.60 5.67 -17.12
CA GLN A 67 14.80 5.39 -18.30
C GLN A 67 13.31 5.56 -17.96
N PHE A 68 12.55 6.15 -18.89
CA PHE A 68 11.09 6.30 -18.75
C PHE A 68 10.33 5.02 -19.15
N CYS A 69 11.00 4.08 -19.81
CA CYS A 69 10.43 2.77 -20.12
C CYS A 69 11.46 1.69 -19.88
N SER A 70 11.37 1.02 -18.73
CA SER A 70 12.26 -0.07 -18.35
C SER A 70 11.61 -0.98 -17.32
N ARG A 71 12.23 -2.13 -17.07
CA ARG A 71 11.90 -3.02 -15.95
C ARG A 71 11.91 -2.27 -14.62
N GLN A 72 12.98 -1.53 -14.33
CA GLN A 72 13.13 -0.77 -13.09
C GLN A 72 12.01 0.27 -12.91
N THR A 73 11.56 0.91 -13.99
CA THR A 73 10.44 1.86 -13.97
C THR A 73 9.15 1.18 -13.53
N ALA A 74 8.86 -0.02 -14.05
CA ALA A 74 7.67 -0.78 -13.67
C ALA A 74 7.73 -1.26 -12.22
N GLU A 75 8.89 -1.75 -11.76
CA GLU A 75 9.11 -2.17 -10.37
C GLU A 75 8.93 -1.00 -9.38
N GLU A 76 9.49 0.17 -9.69
CA GLU A 76 9.36 1.36 -8.85
C GLU A 76 7.91 1.85 -8.79
N MET A 77 7.18 1.84 -9.92
CA MET A 77 5.74 2.10 -9.93
C MET A 77 4.96 1.09 -9.10
N ALA A 78 5.26 -0.21 -9.20
CA ALA A 78 4.59 -1.24 -8.42
C ALA A 78 4.82 -1.06 -6.91
N LEU A 79 6.03 -0.68 -6.49
CA LEU A 79 6.34 -0.37 -5.09
C LEU A 79 5.58 0.86 -4.58
N LEU A 80 5.53 1.93 -5.36
CA LEU A 80 4.77 3.14 -4.99
C LEU A 80 3.27 2.85 -4.95
N ALA A 81 2.74 2.08 -5.90
CA ALA A 81 1.37 1.62 -5.92
C ALA A 81 1.07 0.73 -4.69
N TYR A 82 1.99 -0.14 -4.28
CA TYR A 82 1.82 -0.99 -3.11
C TYR A 82 1.72 -0.16 -1.82
N ASN A 83 2.60 0.83 -1.65
CA ASN A 83 2.51 1.78 -0.53
C ASN A 83 1.23 2.61 -0.55
N ARG A 84 0.72 2.94 -1.74
CA ARG A 84 -0.56 3.62 -1.90
C ARG A 84 -1.73 2.70 -1.54
N ALA A 85 -1.69 1.44 -1.95
CA ALA A 85 -2.68 0.43 -1.62
C ALA A 85 -2.74 0.20 -0.10
N LEU A 86 -1.59 0.12 0.58
CA LEU A 86 -1.54 0.04 2.04
C LEU A 86 -2.23 1.23 2.74
N LYS A 87 -2.20 2.43 2.16
CA LYS A 87 -2.85 3.62 2.74
C LYS A 87 -4.37 3.65 2.51
N LEU A 88 -4.82 3.10 1.39
CA LEU A 88 -6.21 3.15 0.94
C LEU A 88 -7.03 1.92 1.34
N SER A 89 -6.36 0.81 1.65
CA SER A 89 -6.99 -0.47 1.97
C SER A 89 -7.51 -0.56 3.39
N ASN A 90 -8.37 -1.57 3.57
CA ASN A 90 -8.77 -2.05 4.87
C ASN A 90 -7.65 -2.92 5.44
N LEU A 91 -7.43 -2.88 6.77
CA LEU A 91 -6.30 -3.57 7.42
C LEU A 91 -6.21 -5.05 7.07
N ASP A 92 -7.35 -5.73 7.00
CA ASP A 92 -7.38 -7.18 6.82
C ASP A 92 -7.42 -7.59 5.33
N SER A 93 -7.48 -6.63 4.40
CA SER A 93 -7.50 -6.91 2.97
C SER A 93 -6.07 -7.09 2.45
N PRO A 94 -5.74 -8.21 1.79
CA PRO A 94 -4.49 -8.32 1.04
C PRO A 94 -4.40 -7.21 0.00
N VAL A 95 -3.22 -6.61 -0.17
CA VAL A 95 -3.02 -5.56 -1.16
C VAL A 95 -1.93 -5.88 -2.16
N VAL A 96 -2.11 -5.37 -3.38
CA VAL A 96 -1.12 -5.42 -4.46
C VAL A 96 -0.92 -4.04 -5.08
N GLY A 97 0.34 -3.66 -5.28
CA GLY A 97 0.71 -2.56 -6.14
C GLY A 97 1.04 -3.07 -7.54
N VAL A 98 0.54 -2.40 -8.57
CA VAL A 98 0.75 -2.79 -9.96
C VAL A 98 1.43 -1.65 -10.72
N GLY A 99 2.52 -1.97 -11.40
CA GLY A 99 3.26 -1.04 -12.25
C GLY A 99 3.34 -1.56 -13.68
N PHE A 100 2.94 -0.75 -14.65
CA PHE A 100 3.07 -1.07 -16.07
C PHE A 100 3.85 0.02 -16.79
N SER A 101 4.89 -0.37 -17.52
CA SER A 101 5.69 0.53 -18.36
C SER A 101 5.86 -0.07 -19.75
N GLY A 102 5.37 0.61 -20.78
CA GLY A 102 5.43 0.11 -22.16
C GLY A 102 5.87 1.12 -23.21
N THR A 103 6.43 0.59 -24.29
CA THR A 103 6.66 1.30 -25.54
C THR A 103 6.00 0.51 -26.67
N LEU A 104 4.79 0.92 -27.05
CA LEU A 104 4.01 0.30 -28.13
C LEU A 104 4.17 1.08 -29.45
N VAL A 105 3.50 0.63 -30.52
CA VAL A 105 3.42 1.30 -31.84
C VAL A 105 3.21 2.81 -31.67
N SER A 106 3.80 3.62 -32.54
CA SER A 106 3.53 5.06 -32.62
C SER A 106 3.47 5.53 -34.06
N ALA A 107 2.85 6.70 -34.29
CA ALA A 107 2.73 7.28 -35.63
C ALA A 107 4.09 7.43 -36.35
N GLN A 108 5.13 7.77 -35.60
CA GLN A 108 6.51 7.68 -36.07
C GLN A 108 7.09 6.31 -35.70
N PRO A 109 7.61 5.52 -36.67
CA PRO A 109 8.21 4.23 -36.38
C PRO A 109 9.37 4.33 -35.38
N LYS A 110 9.35 3.50 -34.35
CA LYS A 110 10.42 3.44 -33.35
C LYS A 110 11.56 2.54 -33.82
N ARG A 111 12.80 2.98 -33.60
CA ARG A 111 14.00 2.17 -33.84
C ARG A 111 14.06 0.96 -32.90
N GLY A 112 13.81 1.17 -31.60
CA GLY A 112 13.78 0.11 -30.58
C GLY A 112 12.54 -0.79 -30.66
N ASP A 113 12.57 -1.92 -29.96
CA ASP A 113 11.47 -2.90 -29.93
C ASP A 113 10.17 -2.33 -29.38
N HIS A 114 9.05 -2.98 -29.74
CA HIS A 114 7.81 -2.78 -29.02
C HIS A 114 7.88 -3.68 -27.78
N ARG A 115 8.05 -3.09 -26.61
CA ARG A 115 8.35 -3.83 -25.38
C ARG A 115 7.61 -3.23 -24.21
N PHE A 116 7.15 -4.07 -23.30
CA PHE A 116 6.55 -3.62 -22.05
C PHE A 116 6.93 -4.50 -20.87
N TYR A 117 6.75 -3.92 -19.70
CA TYR A 117 7.09 -4.48 -18.41
C TYR A 117 5.86 -4.37 -17.50
N VAL A 118 5.52 -5.48 -16.85
CA VAL A 118 4.45 -5.54 -15.85
C VAL A 118 5.07 -6.00 -14.55
N ALA A 119 4.91 -5.22 -13.49
CA ALA A 119 5.37 -5.58 -12.15
C ALA A 119 4.18 -5.60 -11.18
N THR A 120 4.13 -6.60 -10.31
CA THR A 120 3.21 -6.64 -9.17
C THR A 120 4.00 -6.78 -7.89
N ARG A 121 3.63 -6.00 -6.86
CA ARG A 121 4.30 -5.93 -5.57
C ARG A 121 3.29 -6.21 -4.45
N THR A 122 3.59 -7.20 -3.62
CA THR A 122 2.93 -7.44 -2.32
C THR A 122 3.95 -7.16 -1.20
N SER A 123 3.68 -7.52 0.07
CA SER A 123 4.70 -7.40 1.11
C SER A 123 5.90 -8.31 0.82
N ASN A 124 5.62 -9.58 0.51
CA ASN A 124 6.59 -10.65 0.46
C ASN A 124 6.98 -11.09 -0.97
N GLN A 125 6.46 -10.43 -2.01
CA GLN A 125 6.70 -10.82 -3.39
C GLN A 125 6.84 -9.63 -4.33
N LEU A 126 7.70 -9.77 -5.33
CA LEU A 126 7.77 -8.95 -6.53
C LEU A 126 7.75 -9.90 -7.74
N TRP A 127 6.73 -9.78 -8.58
CA TRP A 127 6.64 -10.52 -9.84
C TRP A 127 6.80 -9.55 -10.99
N VAL A 128 7.62 -9.90 -11.98
CA VAL A 128 7.86 -9.06 -13.16
C VAL A 128 7.77 -9.89 -14.42
N SER A 129 6.93 -9.44 -15.36
CA SER A 129 6.82 -9.97 -16.71
C SER A 129 7.39 -8.95 -17.70
N THR A 130 8.28 -9.40 -18.58
CA THR A 130 8.83 -8.61 -19.70
C THR A 130 8.34 -9.22 -21.00
N VAL A 131 7.77 -8.39 -21.87
CA VAL A 131 7.23 -8.85 -23.15
C VAL A 131 7.78 -8.00 -24.28
N THR A 132 8.36 -8.64 -25.28
CA THR A 132 8.75 -8.02 -26.55
C THR A 132 7.79 -8.47 -27.64
N LEU A 133 7.03 -7.52 -28.18
CA LEU A 133 6.08 -7.74 -29.24
C LEU A 133 6.75 -7.71 -30.61
N THR A 134 6.32 -8.61 -31.48
CA THR A 134 6.78 -8.67 -32.87
C THR A 134 6.25 -7.46 -33.65
N LYS A 135 7.17 -6.66 -34.22
CA LYS A 135 6.81 -5.45 -34.98
C LYS A 135 6.00 -5.81 -36.22
N GLY A 136 4.98 -4.99 -36.51
CA GLY A 136 4.17 -5.09 -37.73
C GLY A 136 3.02 -6.09 -37.68
N LEU A 137 2.93 -6.93 -36.64
CA LEU A 137 1.81 -7.87 -36.49
C LEU A 137 0.51 -7.19 -36.01
N ARG A 138 0.64 -6.07 -35.30
CA ARG A 138 -0.47 -5.42 -34.58
C ARG A 138 -0.42 -3.91 -34.77
N ASN A 139 -1.60 -3.29 -34.76
CA ASN A 139 -1.74 -1.84 -34.66
C ASN A 139 -1.63 -1.38 -33.18
N ARG A 140 -1.68 -0.07 -32.93
CA ARG A 140 -1.57 0.51 -31.58
C ARG A 140 -2.60 -0.05 -30.59
N GLU A 141 -3.84 -0.19 -31.03
CA GLU A 141 -4.98 -0.64 -30.21
C GLU A 141 -4.83 -2.12 -29.85
N GLN A 142 -4.43 -2.95 -30.82
CA GLN A 142 -4.19 -4.38 -30.62
C GLN A 142 -2.99 -4.65 -29.71
N GLU A 143 -1.91 -3.86 -29.81
CA GLU A 143 -0.81 -3.97 -28.84
C GLU A 143 -1.23 -3.52 -27.43
N ASP A 144 -2.11 -2.51 -27.34
CA ASP A 144 -2.69 -2.10 -26.07
C ASP A 144 -3.62 -3.17 -25.48
N GLU A 145 -4.37 -3.87 -26.32
CA GLU A 145 -5.24 -4.98 -25.94
C GLU A 145 -4.41 -6.14 -25.36
N VAL A 146 -3.35 -6.56 -26.07
CA VAL A 146 -2.45 -7.64 -25.63
C VAL A 146 -1.75 -7.27 -24.33
N SER A 147 -1.20 -6.06 -24.23
CA SER A 147 -0.55 -5.61 -23.00
C SER A 147 -1.55 -5.48 -21.82
N SER A 148 -2.79 -5.08 -22.10
CA SER A 148 -3.88 -5.08 -21.11
C SER A 148 -4.20 -6.48 -20.59
N GLN A 149 -4.25 -7.49 -21.46
CA GLN A 149 -4.46 -8.88 -21.03
C GLN A 149 -3.32 -9.41 -20.17
N VAL A 150 -2.06 -9.08 -20.51
CA VAL A 150 -0.90 -9.47 -19.69
C VAL A 150 -0.95 -8.77 -18.33
N LEU A 151 -1.36 -7.48 -18.28
CA LEU A 151 -1.59 -6.78 -17.02
C LEU A 151 -2.65 -7.48 -16.15
N LEU A 152 -3.80 -7.85 -16.73
CA LEU A 152 -4.85 -8.56 -16.01
C LEU A 152 -4.40 -9.95 -15.53
N LYS A 153 -3.61 -10.68 -16.32
CA LYS A 153 -3.00 -11.95 -15.92
C LYS A 153 -2.10 -11.75 -14.69
N ALA A 154 -1.27 -10.72 -14.67
CA ALA A 154 -0.42 -10.42 -13.51
C ALA A 154 -1.25 -10.08 -12.25
N ILE A 155 -2.33 -9.30 -12.41
CA ILE A 155 -3.26 -9.00 -11.31
C ILE A 155 -3.93 -10.27 -10.79
N ALA A 156 -4.44 -11.13 -11.68
CA ALA A 156 -5.08 -12.38 -11.28
C ALA A 156 -4.13 -13.32 -10.54
N ASN A 157 -2.87 -13.42 -10.99
CA ASN A 157 -1.83 -14.19 -10.29
C ASN A 157 -1.62 -13.65 -8.86
N ALA A 158 -1.52 -12.33 -8.69
CA ALA A 158 -1.41 -11.70 -7.37
C ALA A 158 -2.67 -11.89 -6.51
N CYS A 159 -3.85 -11.94 -7.14
CA CYS A 159 -5.13 -12.25 -6.48
C CYS A 159 -5.34 -13.75 -6.23
N LYS A 160 -4.40 -14.62 -6.66
CA LYS A 160 -4.51 -16.10 -6.61
C LYS A 160 -5.76 -16.63 -7.32
N VAL A 161 -6.21 -15.92 -8.35
CA VAL A 161 -7.35 -16.34 -9.18
C VAL A 161 -6.84 -17.25 -10.29
N PRO A 162 -7.42 -18.46 -10.47
CA PRO A 162 -7.04 -19.35 -11.57
C PRO A 162 -7.20 -18.66 -12.93
N LEU A 163 -6.21 -18.77 -13.79
CA LEU A 163 -6.25 -18.19 -15.13
C LEU A 163 -7.19 -19.03 -16.04
N PRO A 164 -8.29 -18.45 -16.55
CA PRO A 164 -9.21 -19.18 -17.40
C PRO A 164 -8.85 -19.12 -18.89
N PHE A 165 -7.86 -18.32 -19.30
CA PHE A 165 -7.48 -18.17 -20.71
C PHE A 165 -5.98 -17.90 -20.92
N GLY A 166 -5.47 -18.35 -22.07
CA GLY A 166 -4.12 -18.02 -22.55
C GLY A 166 -4.05 -16.56 -23.02
N SER A 167 -2.89 -15.93 -22.85
CA SER A 167 -2.63 -14.58 -23.38
C SER A 167 -2.71 -14.58 -24.91
N LYS A 168 -3.26 -13.53 -25.55
CA LYS A 168 -3.22 -13.29 -27.01
C LYS A 168 -1.81 -12.99 -27.58
N LEU A 169 -0.77 -13.43 -26.89
CA LEU A 169 0.61 -13.39 -27.40
C LEU A 169 0.72 -14.38 -28.56
N SER A 170 1.45 -13.98 -29.59
CA SER A 170 1.80 -14.85 -30.71
C SER A 170 3.01 -15.69 -30.35
N GLU A 171 3.25 -16.78 -31.07
CA GLU A 171 4.41 -17.64 -30.86
C GLU A 171 5.75 -16.92 -31.09
N SER A 172 5.75 -15.82 -31.86
CA SER A 172 6.94 -15.00 -32.12
C SER A 172 7.17 -13.90 -31.08
N ASP A 173 6.20 -13.63 -30.19
CA ASP A 173 6.39 -12.69 -29.09
C ASP A 173 7.28 -13.33 -28.01
N VAL A 174 8.24 -12.57 -27.47
CA VAL A 174 9.12 -13.05 -26.41
C VAL A 174 8.51 -12.68 -25.06
N TYR A 175 8.29 -13.68 -24.20
CA TYR A 175 7.71 -13.52 -22.87
C TYR A 175 8.68 -14.08 -21.82
N GLU A 176 9.11 -13.23 -20.90
CA GLU A 176 10.01 -13.57 -19.80
C GLU A 176 9.35 -13.19 -18.48
N GLU A 177 9.51 -14.05 -17.47
CA GLU A 177 9.03 -13.78 -16.11
C GLU A 177 10.13 -14.01 -15.09
N SER A 178 10.05 -13.23 -14.01
CA SER A 178 10.90 -13.42 -12.85
C SER A 178 10.10 -13.13 -11.58
N GLU A 179 10.42 -13.88 -10.54
CA GLU A 179 9.81 -13.78 -9.23
C GLU A 179 10.93 -13.58 -8.20
N GLU A 180 10.73 -12.59 -7.34
CA GLU A 180 11.53 -12.37 -6.15
C GLU A 180 10.61 -12.51 -4.93
N ARG A 181 11.07 -13.29 -3.94
CA ARG A 181 10.36 -13.48 -2.66
C ARG A 181 11.18 -12.89 -1.54
N PHE A 182 10.51 -12.19 -0.64
CA PHE A 182 11.10 -11.58 0.53
C PHE A 182 10.69 -12.38 1.77
N SER A 183 11.68 -12.76 2.55
CA SER A 183 11.51 -13.25 3.92
C SER A 183 10.97 -12.14 4.82
N GLU A 184 10.44 -12.51 5.99
CA GLU A 184 10.01 -11.52 6.97
C GLU A 184 11.14 -10.56 7.37
N THR A 185 12.39 -11.06 7.42
CA THR A 185 13.58 -10.24 7.71
C THR A 185 13.73 -9.14 6.66
N GLU A 186 13.72 -9.51 5.38
CA GLU A 186 13.87 -8.56 4.26
C GLU A 186 12.70 -7.57 4.19
N GLU A 187 11.48 -8.00 4.52
CA GLU A 187 10.33 -7.09 4.63
C GLU A 187 10.55 -6.02 5.71
N LEU A 188 11.05 -6.41 6.88
CA LEU A 188 11.35 -5.49 7.98
C LEU A 188 12.54 -4.58 7.64
N GLU A 189 13.57 -5.08 6.95
CA GLU A 189 14.67 -4.26 6.45
C GLU A 189 14.20 -3.21 5.44
N GLN A 190 13.33 -3.59 4.51
CA GLN A 190 12.73 -2.67 3.55
C GLN A 190 11.89 -1.59 4.25
N LEU A 191 11.20 -1.95 5.34
CA LEU A 191 10.45 -1.01 6.15
C LEU A 191 11.38 0.00 6.84
N ILE A 192 12.45 -0.49 7.47
CA ILE A 192 13.47 0.35 8.14
C ILE A 192 14.13 1.29 7.13
N GLN A 193 14.39 0.83 5.91
CA GLN A 193 14.94 1.62 4.80
C GLN A 193 13.93 2.61 4.18
N GLY A 194 12.66 2.57 4.61
CA GLY A 194 11.62 3.47 4.10
C GLY A 194 11.02 3.06 2.75
N LYS A 195 11.34 1.87 2.22
CA LYS A 195 10.79 1.38 0.95
C LYS A 195 9.32 1.00 1.06
N ILE A 196 8.93 0.36 2.17
CA ILE A 196 7.53 0.11 2.51
C ILE A 196 7.11 0.97 3.71
N CYS A 197 5.88 1.48 3.71
CA CYS A 197 5.42 2.44 4.70
C CYS A 197 5.05 1.82 6.06
N TYR A 198 4.45 0.63 6.05
CA TYR A 198 4.20 -0.15 7.26
C TYR A 198 4.05 -1.64 6.95
N LYS A 199 4.12 -2.45 8.01
CA LYS A 199 3.80 -3.88 8.00
C LYS A 199 2.76 -4.18 9.08
N LEU A 200 1.74 -4.96 8.71
CA LEU A 200 0.67 -5.36 9.61
C LEU A 200 0.89 -6.78 10.14
N TYR A 201 0.60 -6.96 11.43
CA TYR A 201 0.54 -8.26 12.10
C TYR A 201 -0.86 -8.45 12.71
N PRO A 202 -1.80 -9.08 11.98
CA PRO A 202 -3.19 -9.23 12.41
C PRO A 202 -3.36 -10.46 13.32
N PHE A 203 -2.92 -10.39 14.57
CA PHE A 203 -3.05 -11.50 15.51
C PHE A 203 -4.46 -11.65 16.09
N SER A 204 -5.31 -10.63 15.99
CA SER A 204 -6.69 -10.72 16.44
C SER A 204 -7.52 -11.55 15.47
N LYS A 205 -8.39 -12.39 16.02
CA LYS A 205 -9.39 -13.13 15.24
C LYS A 205 -10.61 -12.23 15.03
N GLY A 206 -10.73 -11.63 13.85
CA GLY A 206 -11.89 -10.84 13.45
C GLY A 206 -11.57 -10.02 12.22
N THR A 207 -12.44 -10.09 11.21
CA THR A 207 -12.44 -9.18 10.07
C THR A 207 -13.22 -7.93 10.46
N SER A 208 -12.61 -6.76 10.35
CA SER A 208 -13.35 -5.50 10.47
C SER A 208 -13.67 -4.94 9.10
N GLU A 209 -14.96 -4.84 8.79
CA GLU A 209 -15.46 -4.09 7.62
C GLU A 209 -15.34 -2.57 7.81
N VAL A 210 -14.82 -2.10 8.95
CA VAL A 210 -14.75 -0.68 9.28
C VAL A 210 -13.38 -0.10 8.95
N ASP A 211 -13.38 0.98 8.17
CA ASP A 211 -12.18 1.69 7.71
C ASP A 211 -11.41 2.40 8.84
N ARG A 212 -12.14 2.82 9.89
CA ARG A 212 -11.63 3.60 11.01
C ARG A 212 -10.80 2.73 11.96
N LYS A 213 -9.58 3.18 12.25
CA LYS A 213 -8.65 2.53 13.19
C LYS A 213 -8.59 3.32 14.49
N ILE A 214 -8.38 2.62 15.61
CA ILE A 214 -8.07 3.21 16.92
C ILE A 214 -6.67 2.74 17.27
N ILE A 215 -5.70 3.64 17.14
CA ILE A 215 -4.28 3.32 17.15
C ILE A 215 -3.66 3.80 18.46
N LEU A 216 -3.21 2.86 19.29
CA LEU A 216 -2.33 3.18 20.42
C LEU A 216 -0.87 3.02 19.99
N SER A 217 -0.18 4.15 19.86
CA SER A 217 1.24 4.19 19.46
C SER A 217 2.16 4.14 20.68
N GLY A 218 3.19 3.30 20.64
CA GLY A 218 4.12 3.16 21.77
C GLY A 218 5.36 2.34 21.46
N SER A 219 6.34 2.38 22.37
CA SER A 219 7.54 1.54 22.26
C SER A 219 7.29 0.09 22.71
N PHE A 220 6.33 -0.11 23.62
CA PHE A 220 5.89 -1.40 24.19
C PHE A 220 7.06 -2.31 24.60
N ASN A 221 7.96 -1.75 25.39
CA ASN A 221 9.15 -2.45 25.89
C ASN A 221 9.21 -2.37 27.43
N PRO A 222 8.43 -3.19 28.16
CA PRO A 222 7.51 -4.23 27.68
C PRO A 222 6.05 -3.77 27.51
N LEU A 223 5.26 -4.60 26.83
CA LEU A 223 3.79 -4.54 26.85
C LEU A 223 3.28 -4.95 28.24
N HIS A 224 2.25 -4.28 28.74
CA HIS A 224 1.67 -4.51 30.07
C HIS A 224 0.19 -4.13 30.10
N ASP A 225 -0.53 -4.51 31.16
CA ASP A 225 -1.99 -4.35 31.28
C ASP A 225 -2.49 -2.92 31.08
N GLY A 226 -1.73 -1.92 31.56
CA GLY A 226 -2.06 -0.51 31.33
C GLY A 226 -2.25 -0.16 29.84
N HIS A 227 -1.41 -0.71 28.95
CA HIS A 227 -1.55 -0.49 27.51
C HIS A 227 -2.81 -1.15 26.94
N LEU A 228 -3.11 -2.37 27.40
CA LEU A 228 -4.29 -3.12 26.96
C LEU A 228 -5.58 -2.41 27.37
N LYS A 229 -5.67 -2.01 28.65
CA LYS A 229 -6.81 -1.27 29.21
C LYS A 229 -6.98 0.08 28.53
N LEU A 230 -5.89 0.79 28.24
CA LEU A 230 -5.96 2.09 27.57
C LEU A 230 -6.57 1.97 26.16
N LEU A 231 -6.15 0.95 25.39
CA LEU A 231 -6.74 0.71 24.08
C LEU A 231 -8.21 0.29 24.19
N GLU A 232 -8.55 -0.58 25.15
CA GLU A 232 -9.93 -1.02 25.40
C GLU A 232 -10.88 0.13 25.77
N VAL A 233 -10.44 1.04 26.65
CA VAL A 233 -11.20 2.24 27.01
C VAL A 233 -11.37 3.15 25.80
N ALA A 234 -10.31 3.37 25.02
CA ALA A 234 -10.41 4.14 23.78
C ALA A 234 -11.40 3.51 22.80
N THR A 235 -11.35 2.19 22.60
CA THR A 235 -12.32 1.47 21.75
C THR A 235 -13.76 1.65 22.22
N SER A 236 -14.00 1.57 23.54
CA SER A 236 -15.33 1.76 24.11
C SER A 236 -15.88 3.19 23.88
N ILE A 237 -15.01 4.20 23.85
CA ILE A 237 -15.39 5.59 23.61
C ILE A 237 -15.67 5.86 22.12
N PHE A 238 -14.84 5.33 21.22
CA PHE A 238 -14.95 5.60 19.78
C PHE A 238 -15.85 4.63 19.02
N GLY A 239 -16.34 3.58 19.70
CA GLY A 239 -17.27 2.60 19.13
C GLY A 239 -16.61 1.76 18.04
N ASN A 240 -17.23 1.73 16.85
CA ASN A 240 -16.95 0.80 15.74
C ASN A 240 -15.55 0.89 15.09
N GLY A 241 -14.53 1.47 15.72
CA GLY A 241 -13.17 1.48 15.19
C GLY A 241 -12.40 0.20 15.49
N TYR A 242 -11.57 -0.25 14.55
CA TYR A 242 -10.71 -1.41 14.75
C TYR A 242 -9.52 -1.08 15.68
N PRO A 243 -9.38 -1.75 16.84
CA PRO A 243 -8.29 -1.48 17.77
C PRO A 243 -6.98 -2.10 17.29
N CYS A 244 -5.93 -1.29 17.23
CA CYS A 244 -4.58 -1.79 16.94
C CYS A 244 -3.50 -1.01 17.70
N PHE A 245 -2.39 -1.69 17.93
CA PHE A 245 -1.17 -1.07 18.44
C PHE A 245 -0.29 -0.64 17.28
N GLU A 246 0.56 0.36 17.50
CA GLU A 246 1.57 0.76 16.53
C GLU A 246 2.94 0.95 17.18
N ILE A 247 3.96 0.34 16.55
CA ILE A 247 5.37 0.51 16.88
C ILE A 247 6.03 1.24 15.72
N SER A 248 6.78 2.30 16.02
CA SER A 248 7.65 2.92 15.03
C SER A 248 9.00 2.22 14.99
N ALA A 249 9.38 1.68 13.84
CA ALA A 249 10.71 1.12 13.58
C ALA A 249 11.80 2.21 13.57
N VAL A 250 11.45 3.44 13.16
CA VAL A 250 12.34 4.60 13.15
C VAL A 250 11.95 5.55 14.27
N ASN A 251 12.93 6.05 15.03
CA ASN A 251 12.70 6.99 16.12
C ASN A 251 13.31 8.34 15.77
N ALA A 252 12.76 9.45 16.30
CA ALA A 252 13.27 10.79 16.03
C ALA A 252 14.69 11.00 16.63
N ASP A 253 14.88 10.56 17.87
CA ASP A 253 16.09 10.85 18.66
C ASP A 253 16.96 9.61 18.91
N LYS A 254 16.62 8.48 18.28
CA LYS A 254 17.29 7.18 18.49
C LYS A 254 17.52 6.48 17.15
N PRO A 255 18.53 5.61 17.05
CA PRO A 255 18.68 4.78 15.87
C PRO A 255 17.40 3.97 15.59
N PRO A 256 17.17 3.56 14.33
CA PRO A 256 16.13 2.61 14.01
C PRO A 256 16.28 1.33 14.82
N LEU A 257 15.15 0.68 15.13
CA LEU A 257 15.14 -0.62 15.78
C LEU A 257 15.78 -1.66 14.86
N SER A 258 16.51 -2.61 15.44
CA SER A 258 16.96 -3.79 14.68
C SER A 258 15.77 -4.70 14.36
N VAL A 259 15.94 -5.58 13.38
CA VAL A 259 14.91 -6.57 13.00
C VAL A 259 14.55 -7.45 14.20
N GLU A 260 15.54 -7.86 15.00
CA GLU A 260 15.35 -8.67 16.21
C GLU A 260 14.53 -7.92 17.25
N GLN A 261 14.84 -6.65 17.49
CA GLN A 261 14.07 -5.82 18.43
C GLN A 261 12.61 -5.64 17.99
N ILE A 262 12.35 -5.50 16.69
CA ILE A 262 10.99 -5.44 16.16
C ILE A 262 10.28 -6.78 16.41
N ARG A 263 10.92 -7.90 16.08
CA ARG A 263 10.35 -9.25 16.30
C ARG A 263 10.02 -9.51 17.78
N ASP A 264 10.94 -9.20 18.69
CA ASP A 264 10.74 -9.38 20.13
C ASP A 264 9.55 -8.56 20.65
N ARG A 265 9.35 -7.35 20.11
CA ARG A 265 8.19 -6.52 20.46
C ARG A 265 6.90 -7.05 19.86
N VAL A 266 6.92 -7.44 18.59
CA VAL A 266 5.75 -8.01 17.89
C VAL A 266 5.28 -9.31 18.55
N ASP A 267 6.19 -10.16 19.02
CA ASP A 267 5.86 -11.45 19.65
C ASP A 267 5.02 -11.29 20.93
N GLN A 268 5.17 -10.18 21.65
CA GLN A 268 4.34 -9.86 22.82
C GLN A 268 2.87 -9.72 22.43
N PHE A 269 2.58 -9.11 21.28
CA PHE A 269 1.22 -8.94 20.75
C PHE A 269 0.62 -10.25 20.24
N ARG A 270 1.46 -11.14 19.70
CA ARG A 270 1.06 -12.50 19.32
C ARG A 270 0.51 -13.26 20.52
N LYS A 271 1.18 -13.19 21.67
CA LYS A 271 0.78 -13.88 22.92
C LYS A 271 -0.57 -13.42 23.45
N VAL A 272 -0.91 -12.14 23.27
CA VAL A 272 -2.18 -11.56 23.72
C VAL A 272 -3.24 -11.47 22.62
N GLY A 273 -2.95 -11.94 21.40
CA GLY A 273 -3.89 -11.95 20.28
C GLY A 273 -4.34 -10.56 19.83
N LYS A 274 -3.43 -9.57 19.84
CA LYS A 274 -3.74 -8.17 19.46
C LYS A 274 -3.03 -7.79 18.17
N THR A 275 -3.71 -7.04 17.31
CA THR A 275 -3.12 -6.55 16.07
C THR A 275 -2.11 -5.45 16.33
N VAL A 276 -0.94 -5.55 15.68
CA VAL A 276 0.12 -4.55 15.75
C VAL A 276 0.59 -4.15 14.36
N ILE A 277 0.76 -2.85 14.19
CA ILE A 277 1.34 -2.22 13.01
C ILE A 277 2.78 -1.85 13.35
N VAL A 278 3.72 -2.20 12.48
CA VAL A 278 5.07 -1.64 12.51
C VAL A 278 5.13 -0.59 11.42
N SER A 279 5.35 0.69 11.76
CA SER A 279 5.47 1.79 10.80
C SER A 279 6.90 2.33 10.75
N ASN A 280 7.24 3.09 9.71
CA ASN A 280 8.55 3.73 9.56
C ASN A 280 8.57 5.22 9.93
N HIS A 281 7.52 5.73 10.59
CA HIS A 281 7.34 7.16 10.85
C HIS A 281 7.40 7.51 12.34
N PRO A 282 8.38 8.32 12.81
CA PRO A 282 8.50 8.63 14.23
C PRO A 282 7.44 9.61 14.76
N TYR A 283 6.87 10.45 13.89
CA TYR A 283 6.00 11.56 14.30
C TYR A 283 4.51 11.27 14.07
N PHE A 284 3.67 11.64 15.03
CA PHE A 284 2.22 11.44 14.98
C PHE A 284 1.54 12.06 13.74
N TYR A 285 1.98 13.24 13.28
CA TYR A 285 1.39 13.86 12.08
C TYR A 285 1.65 13.02 10.81
N LYS A 286 2.83 12.40 10.69
CA LYS A 286 3.13 11.45 9.60
C LYS A 286 2.35 10.16 9.72
N LYS A 287 2.10 9.68 10.95
CA LYS A 287 1.22 8.53 11.18
C LYS A 287 -0.23 8.84 10.79
N ALA A 288 -0.72 10.05 11.06
CA ALA A 288 -2.04 10.50 10.62
C ALA A 288 -2.16 10.59 9.08
N GLU A 289 -1.10 11.04 8.38
CA GLU A 289 -1.05 10.96 6.91
C GLU A 289 -1.07 9.51 6.40
N LEU A 290 -0.47 8.57 7.15
CA LEU A 290 -0.40 7.15 6.81
C LEU A 290 -1.71 6.40 7.07
N PHE A 291 -2.43 6.80 8.11
CA PHE A 291 -3.67 6.17 8.57
C PHE A 291 -4.83 7.17 8.56
N PRO A 292 -5.27 7.63 7.37
CA PRO A 292 -6.39 8.55 7.27
C PRO A 292 -7.67 7.90 7.86
N GLY A 293 -8.54 8.74 8.41
CA GLY A 293 -9.78 8.31 9.09
C GLY A 293 -9.56 7.74 10.49
N SER A 294 -8.33 7.64 10.97
CA SER A 294 -8.00 6.94 12.22
C SER A 294 -7.95 7.88 13.42
N ALA A 295 -8.12 7.29 14.60
CA ALA A 295 -7.99 7.95 15.88
C ALA A 295 -6.70 7.50 16.57
N PHE A 296 -5.88 8.44 17.03
CA PHE A 296 -4.64 8.14 17.75
C PHE A 296 -4.84 8.34 19.25
N VAL A 297 -4.56 7.29 20.00
CA VAL A 297 -4.56 7.28 21.46
C VAL A 297 -3.18 7.71 21.94
N ILE A 298 -3.12 8.83 22.65
CA ILE A 298 -1.88 9.39 23.19
C ILE A 298 -1.99 9.48 24.71
N GLY A 299 -1.00 8.92 25.41
CA GLY A 299 -0.89 9.02 26.86
C GLY A 299 -0.50 10.43 27.33
N ALA A 300 -0.88 10.76 28.57
CA ALA A 300 -0.69 12.08 29.17
C ALA A 300 0.75 12.62 29.07
N ASP A 301 1.75 11.78 29.37
CA ASP A 301 3.16 12.16 29.33
C ASP A 301 3.64 12.52 27.92
N THR A 302 3.14 11.80 26.92
CA THR A 302 3.43 12.09 25.52
C THR A 302 2.78 13.40 25.09
N VAL A 303 1.58 13.70 25.56
CA VAL A 303 0.91 14.98 25.31
C VAL A 303 1.66 16.13 25.96
N ALA A 304 2.12 15.98 27.20
CA ALA A 304 2.93 17.01 27.86
C ALA A 304 4.21 17.33 27.08
N ARG A 305 4.86 16.31 26.48
CA ARG A 305 6.02 16.50 25.59
C ARG A 305 5.65 17.17 24.27
N LEU A 306 4.55 16.76 23.65
CA LEU A 306 4.06 17.38 22.41
C LEU A 306 3.77 18.86 22.63
N ILE A 307 3.08 19.21 23.73
CA ILE A 307 2.76 20.60 24.06
C ILE A 307 4.04 21.40 24.37
N ASN A 308 4.97 20.85 25.16
CA ASN A 308 6.23 21.55 25.50
C ASN A 308 7.16 21.78 24.29
N VAL A 309 7.29 20.82 23.38
CA VAL A 309 8.07 20.98 22.13
C VAL A 309 7.40 22.01 21.22
N SER A 310 6.09 22.12 21.30
CA SER A 310 5.31 22.97 20.43
C SER A 310 5.25 24.44 20.89
N ILE A 311 5.38 24.70 22.20
CA ILE A 311 5.53 26.05 22.77
C ILE A 311 6.90 26.67 22.41
N SER A 312 7.95 25.87 22.20
CA SER A 312 9.27 26.37 21.80
C SER A 312 9.44 26.58 20.29
N VAL A 313 8.51 26.10 19.46
CA VAL A 313 8.64 26.15 17.99
C VAL A 313 7.46 26.86 17.29
N PHE A 314 6.30 27.04 17.92
CA PHE A 314 5.16 27.78 17.33
C PHE A 314 4.38 28.62 18.36
N SER A 315 3.89 29.78 17.91
CA SER A 315 2.98 30.67 18.65
C SER A 315 1.70 29.92 19.09
N PRO A 316 1.10 30.23 20.27
CA PRO A 316 0.02 29.48 20.92
C PRO A 316 -1.22 29.16 20.06
N HIS A 317 -1.45 29.86 18.95
CA HIS A 317 -2.60 29.67 18.09
C HIS A 317 -2.45 28.54 17.05
N GLY A 318 -1.22 28.09 16.72
CA GLY A 318 -0.98 27.15 15.61
C GLY A 318 -1.23 25.67 15.91
N LEU A 319 -1.17 25.23 17.17
CA LEU A 319 -1.38 23.81 17.52
C LEU A 319 -2.84 23.41 17.65
N ALA A 320 -3.66 24.28 18.24
CA ALA A 320 -5.09 24.05 18.30
C ALA A 320 -5.69 24.01 16.89
N GLU A 321 -5.18 24.82 15.95
CA GLU A 321 -5.59 24.77 14.55
C GLU A 321 -5.05 23.53 13.81
N SER A 322 -3.80 23.11 13.98
CA SER A 322 -3.27 21.93 13.26
C SER A 322 -3.86 20.59 13.72
N ILE A 323 -4.22 20.48 15.01
CA ILE A 323 -4.95 19.31 15.56
C ILE A 323 -6.42 19.29 15.08
N ASN A 324 -6.99 20.44 14.70
CA ASN A 324 -8.38 20.58 14.26
C ASN A 324 -8.55 20.71 12.72
N THR A 325 -7.48 21.04 11.97
CA THR A 325 -7.50 21.23 10.50
C THR A 325 -7.19 19.96 9.71
N SER A 326 -6.61 18.94 10.35
CA SER A 326 -6.61 17.57 9.82
C SER A 326 -8.03 17.00 9.90
N LYS A 327 -8.90 17.39 8.95
CA LYS A 327 -10.31 16.93 8.85
C LYS A 327 -10.47 15.39 8.74
N SER A 328 -9.37 14.64 8.69
CA SER A 328 -9.32 13.20 8.47
C SER A 328 -8.71 12.39 9.63
N SER A 329 -8.15 12.97 10.69
CA SER A 329 -7.62 12.19 11.83
C SER A 329 -7.88 12.90 13.17
N PHE A 330 -8.36 12.16 14.18
CA PHE A 330 -8.63 12.69 15.53
C PHE A 330 -7.52 12.27 16.50
N PHE A 331 -6.92 13.23 17.21
CA PHE A 331 -5.98 12.95 18.30
C PHE A 331 -6.69 12.97 19.65
N ILE A 332 -6.48 11.93 20.45
CA ILE A 332 -7.13 11.78 21.76
C ILE A 332 -6.07 11.78 22.84
N VAL A 333 -6.24 12.72 23.76
CA VAL A 333 -5.44 12.87 24.96
C VAL A 333 -6.13 12.13 26.09
N PHE A 334 -5.56 11.02 26.55
CA PHE A 334 -5.93 10.46 27.86
C PHE A 334 -4.96 11.04 28.89
N SER A 335 -5.44 11.98 29.70
CA SER A 335 -4.71 12.43 30.89
C SER A 335 -4.77 11.35 31.97
N ILE A 336 -3.74 11.28 32.81
CA ILE A 336 -3.69 10.41 34.01
C ILE A 336 -4.82 10.75 35.02
N LEU A 337 -5.64 11.79 34.77
CA LEU A 337 -6.73 12.20 35.65
C LEU A 337 -7.96 11.26 35.66
N LEU A 338 -7.98 10.19 34.85
CA LEU A 338 -9.00 9.13 34.92
C LEU A 338 -8.63 7.97 35.85
N ALA A 339 -7.41 7.96 36.40
CA ALA A 339 -7.02 7.03 37.48
C ALA A 339 -7.58 7.44 38.87
N GLN A 340 -8.41 8.49 38.94
CA GLN A 340 -9.13 8.88 40.15
C GLN A 340 -10.67 8.72 40.02
N VAL A 341 -11.16 8.16 38.90
CA VAL A 341 -12.60 7.89 38.69
C VAL A 341 -12.86 6.41 38.31
N LEU A 342 -11.84 5.56 38.40
CA LEU A 342 -11.93 4.10 38.52
C LEU A 342 -11.16 3.70 39.78
#